data_AF-A0A5N5J368-F1
#
_entry.id   AF-A0A5N5J368-F1
#
_cell.length_a   1.000
_cell.length_b   1.000
_cell.length_c   1.000
_cell.angle_alpha   90.00
_cell.angle_beta   90.00
_cell.angle_gamma   90.00
#
_symmetry.space_group_name_H-M   'P 1'
#
loop_
_entity.id
_entity.type
_entity.pdbx_description
1 polymer ?
#
loop_
_entity_poly.entity_id
_entity_poly.type
_entity_poly.pdbx_seq_one_letter_code
_entity_poly.pdbx_strand_id
1 'polypeptide(L)'
;MACAISILLIAIFSFSSPNCVAYAQNDTLKQGQLLRDDEQLISAGGIFRLGFFSADSNAGLIGTAGARYLGIWFEHIPVYSVWVANRDTPVPDSSGGLTICKDGKLKITHQGGPPIVINSDVESPESSGDNITATLLDSGLGRTGRLIHGQVKKFLLPASSC
;
A
#
# COMPACT_ATOMS: atom_id res chain seq x y z
N MET A 1 29.10 41.03 -24.86
CA MET A 1 29.22 39.55 -25.02
C MET A 1 29.27 38.81 -23.68
N ALA A 2 29.85 39.35 -22.61
CA ALA A 2 29.82 38.73 -21.27
C ALA A 2 28.42 38.59 -20.64
N CYS A 3 27.51 39.55 -20.85
CA CYS A 3 26.13 39.48 -20.32
C CYS A 3 25.32 38.27 -20.83
N ALA A 4 25.52 37.86 -22.09
CA ALA A 4 24.76 36.75 -22.67
C ALA A 4 25.17 35.39 -22.08
N ILE A 5 26.44 35.24 -21.68
CA ILE A 5 26.97 34.02 -21.06
C ILE A 5 26.46 33.88 -19.62
N SER A 6 26.37 34.99 -18.87
CA SER A 6 25.80 34.99 -17.51
C SER A 6 24.30 34.63 -17.49
N ILE A 7 23.54 35.07 -18.50
CA ILE A 7 22.11 34.73 -18.61
C ILE A 7 21.92 33.24 -18.92
N LEU A 8 22.78 32.66 -19.77
CA LEU A 8 22.72 31.24 -20.13
C LEU A 8 23.02 30.31 -18.93
N LEU A 9 23.95 30.69 -18.06
CA LEU A 9 24.29 29.90 -16.87
C LEU A 9 23.18 29.91 -15.80
N ILE A 10 22.45 31.01 -15.64
CA ILE A 10 21.30 31.12 -14.71
C ILE A 10 20.12 30.27 -15.20
N ALA A 11 19.90 30.20 -16.52
CA ALA A 11 18.86 29.36 -17.10
C ALA A 11 19.12 27.85 -16.91
N ILE A 12 20.39 27.43 -16.97
CA ILE A 12 20.80 26.03 -16.75
C ILE A 12 20.70 25.64 -15.27
N PHE A 13 21.02 26.55 -14.35
CA PHE A 13 20.89 26.33 -12.90
C PHE A 13 19.43 26.24 -12.43
N SER A 14 18.50 26.76 -13.23
CA SER A 14 17.05 26.69 -12.97
C SER A 14 16.42 25.39 -13.46
N PHE A 15 17.16 24.55 -14.20
CA PHE A 15 16.66 23.30 -14.80
C PHE A 15 16.96 22.03 -14.00
N SER A 16 17.66 22.13 -12.88
CA SER A 16 17.84 21.03 -11.93
C SER A 16 16.98 21.22 -10.70
N SER A 17 15.67 21.36 -10.89
CA SER A 17 14.74 20.95 -9.84
C SER A 17 14.63 19.43 -9.97
N PRO A 18 15.14 18.59 -9.06
CA PRO A 18 14.57 17.26 -8.93
C PRO A 18 13.09 17.52 -8.66
N ASN A 19 12.23 17.13 -9.61
CA ASN A 19 10.79 17.22 -9.44
C ASN A 19 10.44 16.37 -8.20
N CYS A 20 10.45 16.99 -7.02
CA CYS A 20 9.84 16.42 -5.85
C CYS A 20 8.36 16.57 -6.11
N VAL A 21 7.81 15.59 -6.84
CA VAL A 21 6.37 15.43 -6.96
C VAL A 21 5.92 15.14 -5.54
N ALA A 22 5.45 16.18 -4.84
CA ALA A 22 4.74 16.01 -3.59
C ALA A 22 3.40 15.35 -3.94
N TYR A 23 3.41 14.02 -4.07
CA TYR A 23 2.18 13.25 -4.08
C TYR A 23 1.50 13.55 -2.74
N ALA A 24 0.23 13.94 -2.75
CA ALA A 24 -0.54 13.97 -1.51
C ALA A 24 -0.56 12.54 -0.97
N GLN A 25 0.34 12.22 -0.04
CA GLN A 25 0.48 10.87 0.48
C GLN A 25 -0.73 10.56 1.34
N ASN A 26 -1.58 9.68 0.84
CA ASN A 26 -2.60 9.06 1.65
C ASN A 26 -2.02 7.77 2.22
N ASP A 27 -1.59 7.80 3.47
CA ASP A 27 -1.04 6.64 4.17
C ASP A 27 -2.12 5.81 4.88
N THR A 28 -3.36 6.31 4.91
CA THR A 28 -4.42 5.80 5.77
C THR A 28 -5.66 5.38 4.98
N LEU A 29 -6.15 4.18 5.26
CA LEU A 29 -7.43 3.64 4.80
C LEU A 29 -8.44 3.66 5.95
N LYS A 30 -9.60 4.28 5.72
CA LYS A 30 -10.69 4.34 6.71
C LYS A 30 -11.66 3.18 6.53
N GLN A 31 -12.40 2.84 7.59
CA GLN A 31 -13.48 1.87 7.52
C GLN A 31 -14.50 2.23 6.43
N GLY A 32 -14.88 1.22 5.63
CA GLY A 32 -15.80 1.40 4.50
C GLY A 32 -15.22 2.13 3.29
N GLN A 33 -14.01 2.70 3.39
CA GLN A 33 -13.29 3.19 2.22
C GLN A 33 -12.80 1.99 1.41
N LEU A 34 -12.84 2.13 0.09
CA LEU A 34 -12.31 1.15 -0.86
C LEU A 34 -11.05 1.74 -1.49
N LEU A 35 -9.92 1.06 -1.33
CA LEU A 35 -8.71 1.30 -2.10
C LEU A 35 -8.77 0.42 -3.35
N ARG A 36 -8.94 1.02 -4.52
CA ARG A 36 -9.07 0.32 -5.81
C ARG A 36 -7.73 -0.21 -6.32
N ASP A 37 -7.80 -1.06 -7.34
CA ASP A 37 -6.65 -1.65 -8.02
C ASP A 37 -5.62 -0.63 -8.53
N ASP A 38 -6.09 0.54 -8.97
CA ASP A 38 -5.31 1.66 -9.48
C ASP A 38 -4.93 2.70 -8.41
N GLU A 39 -5.35 2.46 -7.16
CA GLU A 39 -5.04 3.30 -6.02
C GLU A 39 -4.00 2.65 -5.10
N GLN A 40 -3.41 3.48 -4.25
CA GLN A 40 -2.25 3.08 -3.45
C GLN A 40 -2.14 3.94 -2.20
N LEU A 41 -1.65 3.32 -1.13
CA LEU A 41 -1.20 4.02 0.07
C LEU A 41 0.32 4.17 0.01
N ILE A 42 0.81 5.33 0.42
CA ILE A 42 2.23 5.60 0.55
C ILE A 42 2.49 5.99 1.99
N SER A 43 3.48 5.38 2.63
CA SER A 43 3.84 5.70 4.01
C SER A 43 4.28 7.17 4.12
N ALA A 44 4.08 7.80 5.28
CA ALA A 44 4.30 9.24 5.48
C ALA A 44 5.73 9.73 5.12
N GLY A 45 6.74 8.87 5.21
CA GLY A 45 8.11 9.14 4.82
C GLY A 45 8.44 8.77 3.37
N GLY A 46 7.49 8.24 2.61
CA GLY A 46 7.69 7.79 1.23
C GLY A 46 8.59 6.57 1.09
N ILE A 47 8.62 5.69 2.10
CA ILE A 47 9.50 4.52 2.11
C ILE A 47 8.77 3.32 1.52
N PHE A 48 7.53 3.11 1.94
CA PHE A 48 6.74 1.95 1.56
C PHE A 48 5.48 2.37 0.81
N ARG A 49 5.11 1.51 -0.14
CA ARG A 49 3.86 1.60 -0.90
C ARG A 49 3.06 0.32 -0.67
N LEU A 50 1.75 0.47 -0.54
CA LEU A 50 0.78 -0.62 -0.51
C LEU A 50 -0.22 -0.44 -1.65
N GLY A 51 -0.49 -1.50 -2.39
CA GLY A 51 -1.44 -1.48 -3.49
C GLY A 51 -1.52 -2.81 -4.22
N PHE A 52 -2.27 -2.84 -5.31
CA PHE A 52 -2.40 -4.01 -6.15
C PHE A 52 -1.36 -4.01 -7.27
N PHE A 53 -0.88 -5.20 -7.63
CA PHE A 53 0.05 -5.42 -8.71
C PHE A 53 -0.16 -6.77 -9.38
N SER A 54 0.34 -6.94 -10.60
CA SER A 54 0.41 -8.26 -11.24
C SER A 54 1.83 -8.80 -11.07
N ALA A 55 1.99 -10.11 -10.90
CA ALA A 55 3.33 -10.70 -10.97
C ALA A 55 3.71 -10.88 -12.45
N ASP A 56 4.87 -10.35 -12.86
CA ASP A 56 5.45 -10.67 -14.16
C ASP A 56 5.86 -12.16 -14.17
N SER A 57 5.53 -12.87 -15.25
CA SER A 57 5.90 -14.27 -15.45
C SER A 57 7.41 -14.48 -15.53
N ASN A 58 8.18 -13.42 -15.79
CA ASN A 58 9.63 -13.43 -15.74
C ASN A 58 10.13 -12.92 -14.38
N ALA A 59 10.39 -13.85 -13.48
CA ALA A 59 11.27 -13.68 -12.31
C ALA A 59 10.77 -12.81 -11.13
N GLY A 60 9.46 -12.71 -10.89
CA GLY A 60 8.94 -12.12 -9.64
C GLY A 60 8.96 -10.59 -9.60
N LEU A 61 8.95 -9.96 -10.77
CA LEU A 61 8.81 -8.52 -10.92
C LEU A 61 7.34 -8.08 -10.78
N ILE A 62 7.15 -6.82 -10.40
CA ILE A 62 5.85 -6.16 -10.37
C ILE A 62 5.49 -5.74 -11.81
N GLY A 63 4.49 -6.40 -12.39
CA GLY A 63 3.89 -6.10 -13.69
C GLY A 63 2.49 -5.47 -13.59
N THR A 64 1.89 -5.17 -14.75
CA THR A 64 0.61 -4.44 -14.86
C THR A 64 -0.54 -5.24 -15.45
N ALA A 65 -0.32 -6.46 -15.93
CA ALA A 65 -1.32 -7.28 -16.60
C ALA A 65 -1.42 -8.68 -16.00
N GLY A 66 -2.64 -9.22 -15.94
CA GLY A 66 -2.93 -10.54 -15.40
C GLY A 66 -3.37 -10.52 -13.94
N ALA A 67 -3.31 -11.68 -13.30
CA ALA A 67 -3.83 -11.87 -11.95
C ALA A 67 -3.20 -10.89 -10.95
N ARG A 68 -4.02 -10.35 -10.06
CA ARG A 68 -3.70 -9.26 -9.14
C ARG A 68 -3.45 -9.76 -7.73
N TYR A 69 -2.40 -9.19 -7.16
CA TYR A 69 -1.92 -9.42 -5.80
C TYR A 69 -1.92 -8.10 -5.06
N LEU A 70 -2.35 -8.10 -3.81
CA LEU A 70 -2.17 -6.98 -2.89
C LEU A 70 -0.83 -7.19 -2.17
N GLY A 71 0.02 -6.17 -2.15
CA GLY A 71 1.31 -6.27 -1.48
C GLY A 71 1.84 -4.96 -0.95
N ILE A 72 3.00 -5.05 -0.33
CA ILE A 72 3.82 -3.93 0.12
C ILE A 72 5.16 -4.01 -0.59
N TRP A 73 5.70 -2.88 -1.04
CA TRP A 73 7.02 -2.76 -1.67
C TRP A 73 7.67 -1.41 -1.36
N PHE A 74 8.95 -1.28 -1.70
CA PHE A 74 9.67 0.00 -1.55
C PHE A 74 9.23 0.98 -2.63
N GLU A 75 8.96 2.22 -2.22
CA GLU A 75 8.51 3.29 -3.10
C GLU A 75 9.47 3.51 -4.29
N HIS A 76 10.76 3.59 -3.99
CA HIS A 76 11.79 3.92 -4.98
C HIS A 76 12.45 2.71 -5.65
N ILE A 77 12.07 1.48 -5.25
CA ILE A 77 12.61 0.23 -5.79
C ILE A 77 11.45 -0.77 -5.99
N PRO A 78 10.54 -0.53 -6.97
CA PRO A 78 9.34 -1.34 -7.18
C PRO A 78 9.65 -2.63 -7.96
N VAL A 79 10.73 -3.31 -7.60
CA VAL A 79 11.19 -4.52 -8.28
C VAL A 79 10.65 -5.77 -7.58
N TYR A 80 10.58 -5.72 -6.25
CA TYR A 80 10.17 -6.85 -5.42
C TYR A 80 9.18 -6.43 -4.35
N SER A 81 8.17 -7.26 -4.10
CA SER A 81 7.30 -7.10 -2.94
C SER A 81 7.99 -7.62 -1.68
N VAL A 82 7.91 -6.84 -0.59
CA VAL A 82 8.36 -7.29 0.74
C VAL A 82 7.32 -8.19 1.40
N TRP A 83 6.05 -8.07 0.97
CA TRP A 83 4.94 -8.87 1.47
C TRP A 83 3.79 -8.93 0.46
N VAL A 84 3.06 -10.06 0.44
CA VAL A 84 1.91 -10.30 -0.45
C VAL A 84 0.78 -10.91 0.37
N ALA A 85 -0.39 -10.27 0.34
CA ALA A 85 -1.54 -10.61 1.17
C ALA A 85 -2.28 -11.87 0.69
N ASN A 86 -2.52 -11.96 -0.62
CA ASN A 86 -3.35 -12.98 -1.25
C ASN A 86 -2.51 -13.88 -2.18
N ARG A 87 -1.36 -14.35 -1.67
CA ARG A 87 -0.41 -15.18 -2.43
C ARG A 87 -1.04 -16.46 -2.97
N ASP A 88 -1.88 -17.11 -2.17
CA ASP A 88 -2.51 -18.39 -2.52
C ASP A 88 -3.81 -18.23 -3.32
N THR A 89 -4.37 -17.01 -3.36
CA THR A 89 -5.66 -16.74 -4.00
C THR A 89 -5.61 -15.38 -4.70
N PRO A 90 -4.92 -15.28 -5.85
CA PRO A 90 -4.87 -14.04 -6.61
C PRO A 90 -6.24 -13.66 -7.15
N VAL A 91 -6.47 -12.35 -7.29
CA VAL A 91 -7.68 -11.84 -7.96
C VAL A 91 -7.47 -12.02 -9.47
N PRO A 92 -8.45 -12.55 -10.23
CA PRO A 92 -8.22 -12.90 -11.64
C PRO A 92 -8.05 -11.68 -12.56
N ASP A 93 -8.54 -10.50 -12.15
CA ASP A 93 -8.57 -9.27 -12.94
C ASP A 93 -8.37 -8.01 -12.08
N SER A 94 -8.39 -6.83 -12.70
CA SER A 94 -8.28 -5.52 -12.04
C SER A 94 -9.56 -5.06 -11.31
N SER A 95 -10.43 -5.97 -10.89
CA SER A 95 -11.62 -5.63 -10.06
C SER A 95 -11.33 -5.61 -8.56
N GLY A 96 -10.09 -5.89 -8.16
CA GLY A 96 -9.65 -5.92 -6.78
C GLY A 96 -9.86 -4.59 -6.05
N GLY A 97 -10.29 -4.67 -4.79
CA GLY A 97 -10.39 -3.52 -3.92
C GLY A 97 -10.18 -3.91 -2.46
N LEU A 98 -9.35 -3.15 -1.76
CA LEU A 98 -9.04 -3.35 -0.35
C LEU A 98 -9.94 -2.48 0.52
N THR A 99 -10.57 -3.07 1.54
CA THR A 99 -11.42 -2.34 2.48
C THR A 99 -11.35 -2.91 3.89
N ILE A 100 -11.69 -2.07 4.87
CA ILE A 100 -11.95 -2.51 6.25
C ILE A 100 -13.47 -2.62 6.42
N CYS A 101 -13.94 -3.83 6.68
CA CYS A 101 -15.35 -4.14 6.84
C CYS A 101 -15.88 -3.72 8.23
N LYS A 102 -17.20 -3.80 8.41
CA LYS A 102 -17.88 -3.48 9.68
C LYS A 102 -17.42 -4.36 10.85
N ASP A 103 -16.94 -5.56 10.56
CA ASP A 103 -16.34 -6.50 11.50
C ASP A 103 -14.88 -6.16 11.86
N GLY A 104 -14.36 -5.02 11.41
CA GLY A 104 -12.98 -4.59 11.66
C GLY A 104 -11.92 -5.38 10.90
N LYS A 105 -12.33 -6.29 10.01
CA LYS A 105 -11.40 -7.10 9.22
C LYS A 105 -11.04 -6.43 7.91
N LEU A 106 -9.78 -6.58 7.53
CA LEU A 106 -9.24 -6.17 6.24
C LEU A 106 -9.57 -7.24 5.21
N LYS A 107 -10.25 -6.85 4.13
CA LYS A 107 -10.70 -7.77 3.09
C LYS A 107 -10.38 -7.22 1.70
N ILE A 108 -10.08 -8.13 0.78
CA ILE A 108 -10.03 -7.87 -0.65
C ILE A 108 -11.37 -8.28 -1.24
N THR A 109 -12.11 -7.32 -1.79
CA THR A 109 -13.29 -7.54 -2.61
C THR A 109 -12.88 -7.64 -4.07
N HIS A 110 -13.56 -8.46 -4.86
CA HIS A 110 -13.37 -8.54 -6.30
C HIS A 110 -14.66 -9.02 -6.99
N GLN A 111 -14.74 -8.89 -8.31
CA GLN A 111 -15.84 -9.44 -9.10
C GLN A 111 -15.73 -10.96 -9.19
N GLY A 112 -16.88 -11.64 -9.13
CA GLY A 112 -16.94 -13.09 -9.38
C GLY A 112 -16.64 -13.99 -8.18
N GLY A 113 -16.57 -13.47 -6.94
CA GLY A 113 -16.37 -14.31 -5.77
C GLY A 113 -16.61 -13.61 -4.41
N PRO A 114 -16.56 -14.39 -3.32
CA PRO A 114 -16.63 -13.84 -1.96
C PRO A 114 -15.35 -13.05 -1.61
N PRO A 115 -15.41 -12.08 -0.68
CA PRO A 115 -14.22 -11.34 -0.26
C PRO A 115 -13.15 -12.23 0.39
N ILE A 116 -11.88 -11.97 0.09
CA ILE A 116 -10.72 -12.63 0.70
C ILE A 116 -10.37 -11.91 2.01
N VAL A 117 -10.36 -12.62 3.12
CA VAL A 117 -10.03 -12.05 4.45
C VAL A 117 -8.52 -12.12 4.69
N ILE A 118 -7.89 -10.97 4.99
CA ILE A 118 -6.43 -10.86 5.13
C ILE A 118 -5.96 -11.07 6.57
N ASN A 119 -6.78 -10.71 7.55
CA ASN A 119 -6.47 -10.81 8.97
C ASN A 119 -7.50 -11.68 9.71
N SER A 120 -7.55 -12.98 9.37
CA SER A 120 -8.46 -13.95 9.99
C SER A 120 -8.33 -13.99 11.51
N ASP A 121 -7.09 -13.90 12.00
CA ASP A 121 -6.70 -14.18 13.39
C ASP A 121 -6.96 -13.00 14.33
N VAL A 122 -7.34 -11.84 13.78
CA VAL A 122 -7.71 -10.67 14.57
C VAL A 122 -9.17 -10.80 14.95
N GLU A 123 -9.43 -10.77 16.25
CA GLU A 123 -10.80 -10.76 16.79
C GLU A 123 -11.53 -9.49 16.36
N SER A 124 -12.81 -9.64 16.03
CA SER A 124 -13.65 -8.50 15.67
C SER A 124 -13.85 -7.59 16.88
N PRO A 125 -13.84 -6.26 16.70
CA PRO A 125 -14.07 -5.34 17.80
C PRO A 125 -15.47 -5.53 18.39
N GLU A 126 -15.56 -5.51 19.72
CA GLU A 126 -16.80 -5.76 20.48
C GLU A 126 -17.88 -4.67 20.27
N SER A 127 -17.50 -3.51 19.73
CA SER A 127 -18.42 -2.39 19.45
C SER A 127 -18.32 -1.90 18.01
N SER A 128 -19.44 -1.96 17.28
CA SER A 128 -19.61 -1.54 15.88
C SER A 128 -19.58 -0.02 15.64
N GLY A 129 -18.97 0.77 16.52
CA GLY A 129 -19.01 2.23 16.53
C GLY A 129 -17.65 2.94 16.38
N ASP A 130 -16.57 2.19 16.21
CA ASP A 130 -15.22 2.74 16.21
C ASP A 130 -14.75 3.14 14.81
N ASN A 131 -14.10 4.31 14.71
CA ASN A 131 -13.43 4.77 13.50
C ASN A 131 -12.17 3.94 13.23
N ILE A 132 -12.34 2.70 12.75
CA ILE A 132 -11.23 1.80 12.45
C ILE A 132 -10.50 2.34 11.23
N THR A 133 -9.18 2.47 11.37
CA THR A 133 -8.30 2.87 10.27
C THR A 133 -7.10 1.95 10.20
N ALA A 134 -6.58 1.76 8.99
CA ALA A 134 -5.32 1.10 8.74
C ALA A 134 -4.35 2.14 8.16
N THR A 135 -3.19 2.31 8.78
CA THR A 135 -2.17 3.25 8.35
C THR A 135 -0.89 2.50 7.98
N LEU A 136 -0.34 2.79 6.80
CA LEU A 136 0.92 2.26 6.32
C LEU A 136 2.08 3.04 6.95
N LEU A 137 2.91 2.36 7.75
CA LEU A 137 4.05 3.00 8.40
C LEU A 137 5.33 2.92 7.57
N ASP A 138 6.25 3.83 7.88
CA ASP A 138 7.62 3.86 7.35
C ASP A 138 8.47 2.65 7.77
N SER A 139 8.02 1.83 8.71
CA SER A 139 8.64 0.54 9.03
C SER A 139 8.23 -0.60 8.09
N GLY A 140 7.26 -0.36 7.20
CA GLY A 140 6.68 -1.37 6.30
C GLY A 140 5.63 -2.25 6.97
N LEU A 141 5.38 -2.05 8.27
CA LEU A 141 4.32 -2.73 9.02
C LEU A 141 3.07 -1.83 9.09
N GLY A 142 1.92 -2.36 8.68
CA GLY A 142 0.65 -1.66 8.87
C GLY A 142 0.26 -1.60 10.35
N ARG A 143 -0.22 -0.45 10.83
CA ARG A 143 -0.92 -0.33 12.11
C ARG A 143 -2.43 -0.22 11.87
N THR A 144 -3.20 -1.12 12.47
CA THR A 144 -4.62 -0.86 12.75
C THR A 144 -4.69 -0.02 14.03
N GLY A 145 -5.36 1.14 13.98
CA GLY A 145 -5.70 1.93 15.19
C GLY A 145 -6.91 1.30 15.91
N ARG A 146 -6.96 1.17 17.24
CA ARG A 146 -7.14 2.26 18.23
C ARG A 146 -6.32 2.03 19.51
N LEU A 147 -5.69 3.11 19.97
CA LEU A 147 -5.06 3.24 21.29
C LEU A 147 -6.15 3.37 22.37
N ILE A 148 -6.30 2.35 23.21
CA ILE A 148 -6.78 2.52 24.59
C ILE A 148 -6.05 1.49 25.45
N HIS A 149 -5.30 2.00 26.43
CA HIS A 149 -4.58 1.30 27.50
C HIS A 149 -4.12 -0.15 27.22
N GLY A 150 -2.86 -0.28 26.80
CA GLY A 150 -2.14 -1.54 26.85
C GLY A 150 -2.16 -2.36 25.56
N GLN A 151 -0.96 -2.75 25.12
CA GLN A 151 -0.68 -3.84 24.18
C GLN A 151 -1.01 -3.56 22.70
N VAL A 152 -0.06 -2.93 21.99
CA VAL A 152 0.01 -3.05 20.53
C VAL A 152 0.55 -4.46 20.20
N LYS A 153 -0.35 -5.45 20.05
CA LYS A 153 0.01 -6.76 19.50
C LYS A 153 -0.01 -6.67 17.97
N LYS A 154 1.16 -6.32 17.44
CA LYS A 154 1.84 -6.98 16.31
C LYS A 154 0.92 -7.51 15.20
N PHE A 155 0.90 -6.83 14.06
CA PHE A 155 0.55 -7.46 12.78
C PHE A 155 1.48 -8.67 12.63
N LEU A 156 0.92 -9.86 12.81
CA LEU A 156 1.68 -11.10 12.77
C LEU A 156 2.16 -11.29 11.33
N LEU A 157 3.47 -11.20 11.17
CA LEU A 157 4.18 -12.04 10.20
C LEU A 157 3.69 -13.47 10.45
N PRO A 158 3.22 -14.25 9.46
CA PRO A 158 3.63 -15.63 9.47
C PRO A 158 5.14 -15.57 9.39
N ALA A 159 5.80 -15.82 10.53
CA ALA A 159 7.13 -16.36 10.48
C ALA A 159 7.02 -17.57 9.54
N SER A 160 7.65 -17.47 8.38
CA SER A 160 8.12 -18.66 7.68
C SER A 160 8.87 -19.49 8.72
N SER A 161 8.23 -20.54 9.22
CA SER A 161 8.86 -21.60 10.00
C SER A 161 8.74 -22.87 9.18
N CYS A 162 9.62 -22.94 8.19
CA CYS A 162 10.44 -24.06 7.70
C CYS A 162 10.68 -23.89 6.20
#